data_AF-A0A315D948-F1
#
_entry.id   AF-A0A315D948-F1
#
_cell.length_a   1.000
_cell.length_b   1.000
_cell.length_c   1.000
_cell.angle_alpha   90.00
_cell.angle_beta   90.00
_cell.angle_gamma   90.00
#
_symmetry.space_group_name_H-M   'P 1'
#
loop_
_entity.id
_entity.type
_entity.pdbx_description
1 polymer ?
#
loop_
_entity_poly.entity_id
_entity_poly.type
_entity_poly.pdbx_seq_one_letter_code
_entity_poly.pdbx_strand_id
1 'polypeptide(L)'
;MIEGNAMKFWNIFGSHASTDTGEVINKIDDSTFLRSDGTVYRQQGHLITGSDGSVMSVVDTGAGTGSILPGMAVTTFSGLSTDDDW
;
A
#
# COMPACT_ATOMS: atom_id res chain seq x y z
N MET A 1 21.12 -11.07 -13.08
CA MET A 1 20.16 -11.46 -12.03
C MET A 1 19.14 -10.34 -12.00
N ILE A 2 18.01 -10.50 -12.70
CA ILE A 2 16.92 -9.53 -12.54
C ILE A 2 16.31 -9.91 -11.20
N GLU A 3 16.54 -9.09 -10.17
CA GLU A 3 15.84 -9.21 -8.91
C GLU A 3 14.36 -9.12 -9.27
N GLY A 4 13.67 -10.27 -9.22
CA GLY A 4 12.28 -10.34 -9.62
C GLY A 4 11.53 -9.30 -8.79
N ASN A 5 10.93 -8.33 -9.46
CA ASN A 5 10.14 -7.26 -8.85
C ASN A 5 8.99 -7.93 -8.09
N ALA A 6 9.25 -8.31 -6.85
CA ALA A 6 8.35 -9.14 -6.06
C ALA A 6 7.12 -8.30 -5.77
N MET A 7 5.97 -8.83 -6.19
CA MET A 7 4.68 -8.22 -5.95
C MET A 7 4.51 -7.98 -4.44
N LYS A 8 4.48 -6.70 -4.03
CA LYS A 8 4.29 -6.34 -2.62
C LYS A 8 2.81 -6.32 -2.30
N PHE A 9 2.44 -6.89 -1.15
CA PHE A 9 1.08 -6.85 -0.66
C PHE A 9 1.05 -6.41 0.80
N TRP A 10 -0.01 -5.72 1.18
CA TRP A 10 -0.26 -5.26 2.53
C TRP A 10 -1.56 -5.87 3.04
N ASN A 11 -1.55 -6.39 4.26
CA ASN A 11 -2.75 -6.66 5.03
C ASN A 11 -3.11 -5.40 5.81
N ILE A 12 -4.25 -4.79 5.52
CA ILE A 12 -4.73 -3.55 6.14
C ILE A 12 -5.72 -3.91 7.24
N PHE A 13 -5.39 -3.57 8.47
CA PHE A 13 -6.25 -3.71 9.64
C PHE A 13 -6.86 -2.35 10.01
N GLY A 14 -7.75 -2.34 11.00
CA GLY A 14 -8.43 -1.11 11.44
C GLY A 14 -7.47 0.02 11.84
N SER A 15 -6.32 -0.31 12.44
CA SER A 15 -5.37 0.67 13.00
C SER A 15 -3.95 0.62 12.41
N HIS A 16 -3.62 -0.37 11.57
CA HIS A 16 -2.28 -0.59 11.05
C HIS A 16 -2.34 -1.37 9.73
N ALA A 17 -1.25 -1.41 8.97
CA ALA A 17 -1.05 -2.36 7.89
C ALA A 17 0.22 -3.19 8.13
N SER A 18 0.26 -4.41 7.61
CA SER A 18 1.46 -5.25 7.61
C SER A 18 1.85 -5.61 6.18
N THR A 19 3.12 -5.45 5.83
CA THR A 19 3.65 -5.75 4.50
C THR A 19 4.02 -7.23 4.33
N ASP A 20 4.26 -7.67 3.10
CA ASP A 20 4.79 -8.99 2.75
C ASP A 20 6.14 -9.30 3.40
N THR A 21 6.92 -8.27 3.76
CA THR A 21 8.20 -8.40 4.47
C THR A 21 8.05 -8.44 5.99
N GLY A 22 6.82 -8.40 6.52
CA GLY A 22 6.54 -8.37 7.95
C GLY A 22 6.72 -7.01 8.61
N GLU A 23 6.89 -5.94 7.83
CA GLU A 23 6.92 -4.59 8.36
C GLU A 23 5.53 -4.15 8.80
N VAL A 24 5.45 -3.38 9.89
CA VAL A 24 4.20 -2.81 10.40
C VAL A 24 4.19 -1.30 10.12
N ILE A 25 3.12 -0.84 9.50
CA ILE A 25 2.91 0.55 9.11
C ILE A 25 1.71 1.07 9.90
N ASN A 26 1.89 2.18 10.61
CA ASN A 26 0.85 2.70 11.50
C ASN A 26 -0.21 3.44 10.69
N LYS A 27 -1.48 3.23 11.00
CA LYS A 27 -2.56 4.07 10.47
C LYS A 27 -2.76 5.24 11.42
N ILE A 28 -2.58 6.45 10.92
CA ILE A 28 -2.64 7.68 11.73
C ILE A 28 -3.99 8.39 11.60
N ASP A 29 -4.71 8.16 10.50
CA ASP A 29 -6.11 8.56 10.32
C ASP A 29 -6.84 7.58 9.37
N ASP A 30 -8.14 7.74 9.17
CA ASP A 30 -9.00 6.85 8.35
C ASP A 30 -8.43 6.51 6.96
N SER A 31 -7.63 7.40 6.39
CA SER A 31 -7.07 7.33 5.04
C SER A 31 -5.55 7.40 4.97
N THR A 32 -4.84 7.63 6.08
CA THR A 32 -3.40 7.88 6.06
C THR A 32 -2.62 6.86 6.87
N PHE A 33 -1.57 6.33 6.26
CA PHE A 33 -0.60 5.45 6.88
C PHE A 33 0.77 6.12 6.92
N LEU A 34 1.49 5.92 8.01
CA LEU A 34 2.83 6.44 8.24
C LEU A 34 3.79 5.28 8.53
N ARG A 35 4.77 5.13 7.66
CA ARG A 35 5.88 4.20 7.84
C ARG A 35 6.93 4.81 8.75
N SER A 36 7.70 3.96 9.45
CA SER A 36 8.71 4.42 10.41
C SER A 36 9.84 5.24 9.79
N ASP A 37 10.07 5.11 8.48
CA ASP A 37 11.05 5.90 7.72
C ASP A 37 10.54 7.30 7.32
N GLY A 38 9.30 7.64 7.68
CA GLY A 38 8.65 8.91 7.34
C GLY A 38 7.85 8.87 6.03
N THR A 39 7.81 7.75 5.32
CA THR A 39 6.98 7.62 4.11
C THR A 39 5.50 7.68 4.48
N VAL A 40 4.77 8.57 3.81
CA VAL A 40 3.34 8.78 4.01
C VAL A 40 2.58 8.13 2.87
N TYR A 41 1.58 7.32 3.21
CA TYR A 41 0.69 6.69 2.25
C TYR A 41 -0.72 7.20 2.46
N ARG A 42 -1.38 7.59 1.37
CA ARG A 42 -2.74 8.14 1.42
C ARG A 42 -3.68 7.31 0.56
N GLN A 43 -4.71 6.78 1.21
CA GLN A 43 -5.79 6.04 0.59
C GLN A 43 -6.85 7.00 0.05
N GLN A 44 -7.17 6.85 -1.23
CA GLN A 44 -8.23 7.57 -1.92
C GLN A 44 -9.10 6.55 -2.64
N GLY A 45 -10.22 6.18 -1.99
CA GLY A 45 -11.06 5.08 -2.44
C GLY A 45 -10.31 3.74 -2.41
N HIS A 46 -10.11 3.16 -3.59
CA HIS A 46 -9.46 1.86 -3.78
C HIS A 46 -7.97 1.97 -4.12
N LEU A 47 -7.39 3.17 -4.10
CA LEU A 47 -5.98 3.40 -4.39
C LEU A 47 -5.26 3.92 -3.15
N ILE A 48 -4.03 3.48 -2.95
CA ILE A 48 -3.09 4.03 -1.98
C ILE A 48 -1.89 4.58 -2.75
N THR A 49 -1.55 5.85 -2.48
CA THR A 49 -0.38 6.51 -3.07
C THR A 49 0.61 6.85 -1.97
N GLY A 50 1.86 6.43 -2.13
CA GLY A 50 2.97 6.77 -1.23
C GLY A 50 3.70 8.03 -1.66
N SER A 51 4.27 8.77 -0.69
CA SER A 51 5.18 9.88 -0.96
C SER A 51 6.50 9.44 -1.63
N ASP A 52 6.79 8.14 -1.59
CA ASP A 52 7.87 7.46 -2.31
C ASP A 52 7.54 7.18 -3.79
N GLY A 53 6.37 7.60 -4.27
CA GLY A 53 5.89 7.37 -5.64
C GLY A 53 5.23 6.00 -5.85
N SER A 54 5.11 5.18 -4.81
CA SER A 54 4.43 3.89 -4.89
C SER A 54 2.92 4.04 -5.10
N VAL A 55 2.34 3.12 -5.86
CA VAL A 55 0.89 3.05 -6.07
C VAL A 55 0.42 1.63 -5.82
N MET A 56 -0.62 1.50 -5.00
CA MET A 56 -1.22 0.21 -4.64
C MET A 56 -2.72 0.26 -4.86
N SER A 57 -3.28 -0.87 -5.29
CA SER A 57 -4.71 -1.09 -5.40
C SER A 57 -5.20 -1.88 -4.19
N VAL A 58 -6.20 -1.36 -3.47
CA VAL A 58 -6.78 -1.94 -2.27
C VAL A 58 -7.83 -2.99 -2.65
N VAL A 59 -7.45 -4.21 -2.96
CA VAL A 59 -8.40 -5.29 -3.20
C VAL A 59 -9.21 -5.58 -1.93
N ASP A 60 -10.48 -5.16 -1.95
CA ASP A 60 -11.44 -5.48 -0.90
C ASP A 60 -11.76 -6.98 -1.00
N THR A 61 -11.48 -7.73 0.06
CA THR A 61 -11.76 -9.17 0.13
C THR A 61 -13.24 -9.46 0.42
N GLY A 62 -14.06 -8.42 0.51
CA GLY A 62 -15.51 -8.49 0.53
C GLY A 62 -16.08 -8.33 1.94
N ALA A 63 -16.75 -7.20 2.15
CA ALA A 63 -18.05 -7.20 2.82
C ALA A 63 -18.80 -5.89 2.55
N GLY A 64 -19.89 -6.03 1.80
CA GLY A 64 -20.94 -5.02 1.78
C GLY A 64 -21.33 -4.66 3.20
N THR A 65 -21.54 -3.36 3.42
CA THR A 65 -22.14 -2.79 4.63
C THR A 65 -21.40 -3.11 5.94
N GLY A 66 -20.26 -2.44 6.18
CA GLY A 66 -19.79 -2.15 7.54
C GLY A 66 -18.80 -3.12 8.17
N SER A 67 -17.98 -3.82 7.38
CA SER A 67 -17.06 -4.82 7.94
C SER A 67 -15.76 -4.26 8.49
N ILE A 68 -15.44 -4.76 9.68
CA ILE A 68 -14.19 -4.65 10.44
C ILE A 68 -13.19 -5.70 9.90
N LEU A 69 -13.23 -6.02 8.61
CA LEU A 69 -12.41 -7.09 8.03
C LEU A 69 -11.13 -6.50 7.42
N PRO A 70 -10.01 -7.22 7.53
CA PRO A 70 -8.74 -6.75 7.00
C PRO A 70 -8.81 -6.64 5.48
N GLY A 71 -8.54 -5.46 4.93
CA GLY A 71 -8.40 -5.26 3.48
C GLY A 71 -7.04 -5.75 3.01
N MET A 72 -6.88 -6.02 1.71
CA MET A 72 -5.56 -6.25 1.14
C MET A 72 -5.23 -5.13 0.15
N ALA A 73 -3.99 -4.63 0.16
CA ALA A 73 -3.49 -3.79 -0.92
C ALA A 73 -2.37 -4.51 -1.66
N VAL A 74 -2.34 -4.32 -2.97
CA VAL A 74 -1.34 -4.93 -3.84
C VAL A 74 -0.67 -3.82 -4.64
N THR A 75 0.66 -3.78 -4.64
CA THR A 75 1.40 -2.84 -5.49
C THR A 75 1.14 -3.18 -6.95
N THR A 76 0.49 -2.27 -7.67
CA THR A 76 0.16 -2.45 -9.08
C THR A 76 1.25 -1.87 -9.98
N PHE A 77 2.06 -0.92 -9.48
CA PHE A 77 3.16 -0.31 -10.22
C PHE A 77 4.30 0.05 -9.28
N SER A 78 5.51 -0.37 -9.64
CA SER A 78 6.76 0.16 -9.10
C SER A 78 7.48 0.77 -10.30
N GLY A 79 7.23 2.05 -10.56
CA GLY A 79 7.58 2.66 -11.83
C GLY A 79 7.83 4.15 -11.70
N LEU A 80 8.94 4.52 -11.05
CA LEU A 80 9.76 5.55 -11.66
C LEU A 80 10.51 4.85 -12.81
N SER A 81 9.84 4.68 -13.95
CA SER A 81 10.58 4.72 -15.20
C SER A 81 10.94 6.19 -15.38
N THR A 82 12.07 6.60 -14.80
CA THR A 82 12.90 7.57 -15.51
C THR A 82 13.36 6.83 -16.76
N ASP A 83 12.48 6.73 -17.75
CA ASP A 83 12.92 6.79 -19.13
C ASP A 83 13.39 8.24 -19.29
N ASP A 84 14.64 8.43 -18.87
CA ASP A 84 15.53 9.47 -19.33
C ASP A 84 15.83 9.13 -20.81
N ASP A 85 14.79 9.19 -21.64
CA ASP A 85 14.84 8.99 -23.08
C ASP A 85 15.01 10.36 -23.73
N TRP A 86 16.28 10.74 -23.87
CA TRP A 86 16.92 11.61 -24.89
C TRP A 86 16.23 12.91 -25.34
#